data_AF-A0A535AYZ1-F1
#
_entry.id   AF-A0A535AYZ1-F1
#
_cell.length_a   1.000
_cell.length_b   1.000
_cell.length_c   1.000
_cell.angle_alpha   90.00
_cell.angle_beta   90.00
_cell.angle_gamma   90.00
#
_symmetry.space_group_name_H-M   'P 1'
#
loop_
_entity.id
_entity.type
_entity.pdbx_description
1 polymer ?
#
loop_
_entity_poly.entity_id
_entity_poly.type
_entity_poly.pdbx_seq_one_letter_code
_entity_poly.pdbx_strand_id
1 'polypeptide(L)'
;MSLSTLYLRLRYRRHGFGPGFEGPWRLRIRGPGRVTFGRNVRVRNGSGRTALLTFASDARIDIGDRVEIDGAGLMAASVIEVGDDAILGPCLVVDTDFHAVGPARRQEGAPATRRPIRIGRTAWVQGKATILKGVSVGEGAVVRWGALV
;
A
#
# COMPACT_ATOMS: atom_id res chain seq x y z
N MET A 1 15.08 -15.03 11.62
CA MET A 1 14.78 -13.63 11.24
C MET A 1 15.98 -13.09 10.46
N SER A 2 15.77 -12.49 9.27
CA SER A 2 16.86 -11.95 8.46
C SER A 2 17.41 -10.63 9.04
N LEU A 3 18.68 -10.31 8.72
CA LEU A 3 19.30 -9.02 9.09
C LEU A 3 18.52 -7.82 8.54
N SER A 4 17.98 -7.94 7.32
CA SER A 4 17.17 -6.88 6.70
C SER A 4 15.88 -6.62 7.49
N THR A 5 15.25 -7.68 7.97
CA THR A 5 14.02 -7.59 8.78
C THR A 5 14.30 -6.91 10.12
N LEU A 6 15.37 -7.30 10.80
CA LEU A 6 15.77 -6.65 12.06
C LEU A 6 16.01 -5.15 11.84
N TYR A 7 16.75 -4.80 10.80
CA TYR A 7 16.99 -3.40 10.43
C TYR A 7 15.71 -2.62 10.17
N LEU A 8 14.77 -3.19 9.39
CA LEU A 8 13.50 -2.53 9.10
C LEU A 8 12.69 -2.29 10.37
N ARG A 9 12.64 -3.26 11.30
CA ARG A 9 11.97 -3.11 12.60
C ARG A 9 12.58 -1.98 13.44
N LEU A 10 13.91 -1.88 13.47
CA LEU A 10 14.63 -0.83 14.20
C LEU A 10 14.46 0.54 13.54
N ARG A 11 14.50 0.60 12.20
CA ARG A 11 14.34 1.84 11.43
C ARG A 11 12.90 2.38 11.50
N TYR A 12 11.91 1.50 11.47
CA TYR A 12 10.49 1.83 11.31
C TYR A 12 9.69 1.48 12.57
N ARG A 13 10.13 1.94 13.75
CA ARG A 13 9.57 1.58 15.07
C ARG A 13 8.08 1.86 15.26
N ARG A 14 7.51 2.81 14.50
CA ARG A 14 6.07 3.12 14.51
C ARG A 14 5.21 2.02 13.86
N HIS A 15 5.78 1.24 12.97
CA HIS A 15 5.06 0.34 12.09
C HIS A 15 4.99 -1.07 12.69
N GLY A 16 3.92 -1.80 12.38
CA GLY A 16 3.73 -3.17 12.83
C GLY A 16 4.36 -4.15 11.86
N PHE A 17 5.21 -5.03 12.35
CA PHE A 17 5.79 -6.11 11.55
C PHE A 17 5.43 -7.45 12.19
N GLY A 18 4.55 -8.22 11.57
CA GLY A 18 4.13 -9.52 12.06
C GLY A 18 5.25 -10.57 12.05
N PRO A 19 5.07 -11.69 12.77
CA PRO A 19 5.98 -12.84 12.72
C PRO A 19 6.23 -13.33 11.29
N GLY A 20 7.46 -13.68 10.97
CA GLY A 20 7.82 -14.18 9.63
C GLY A 20 7.83 -13.12 8.52
N PHE A 21 7.67 -11.82 8.84
CA PHE A 21 7.88 -10.76 7.86
C PHE A 21 9.28 -10.83 7.24
N GLU A 22 9.35 -10.70 5.92
CA GLU A 22 10.59 -10.57 5.16
C GLU A 22 10.51 -9.35 4.25
N GLY A 23 11.56 -8.52 4.25
CA GLY A 23 11.61 -7.34 3.40
C GLY A 23 13.03 -6.95 3.01
N PRO A 24 13.20 -6.16 1.93
CA PRO A 24 14.50 -5.71 1.47
C PRO A 24 14.95 -4.50 2.28
N TRP A 25 16.27 -4.34 2.43
CA TRP A 25 16.90 -3.16 3.06
C TRP A 25 16.41 -1.81 2.50
N ARG A 26 16.00 -1.79 1.23
CA ARG A 26 15.55 -0.60 0.50
C ARG A 26 14.03 -0.39 0.53
N LEU A 27 13.28 -1.16 1.32
CA LEU A 27 11.85 -0.89 1.57
C LEU A 27 11.68 0.52 2.13
N ARG A 28 10.85 1.31 1.45
CA ARG A 28 10.58 2.70 1.83
C ARG A 28 9.22 2.79 2.51
N ILE A 29 9.21 3.14 3.79
CA ILE A 29 8.00 3.53 4.52
C ILE A 29 8.18 4.99 4.94
N ARG A 30 7.21 5.87 4.64
CA ARG A 30 7.28 7.30 4.99
C ARG A 30 5.90 7.83 5.35
N GLY A 31 5.88 8.84 6.21
CA GLY A 31 4.70 9.66 6.47
C GLY A 31 4.24 9.60 7.93
N PRO A 32 3.22 10.41 8.27
CA PRO A 32 2.75 10.54 9.64
C PRO A 32 1.82 9.40 10.09
N GLY A 33 1.31 8.58 9.18
CA GLY A 33 0.40 7.48 9.48
C GLY A 33 1.10 6.20 9.95
N ARG A 34 0.35 5.10 9.93
CA ARG A 34 0.82 3.77 10.35
C ARG A 34 0.75 2.78 9.19
N VAL A 35 1.68 1.82 9.20
CA VAL A 35 1.69 0.67 8.30
C VAL A 35 1.77 -0.56 9.19
N THR A 36 0.93 -1.55 8.94
CA THR A 36 0.96 -2.83 9.64
C THR A 36 1.09 -3.96 8.63
N PHE A 37 1.92 -4.95 8.97
CA PHE A 37 2.09 -6.19 8.22
C PHE A 37 1.67 -7.35 9.10
N GLY A 38 0.85 -8.24 8.56
CA GLY A 38 0.50 -9.51 9.16
C GLY A 38 1.65 -10.51 9.20
N ARG A 39 1.31 -11.78 9.39
CA ARG A 39 2.25 -12.91 9.45
C ARG A 39 2.74 -13.27 8.06
N ASN A 40 4.02 -13.63 7.96
CA ASN A 40 4.62 -14.19 6.74
C ASN A 40 4.45 -13.30 5.48
N VAL A 41 4.37 -11.98 5.66
CA VAL A 41 4.36 -11.04 4.53
C VAL A 41 5.75 -11.01 3.89
N ARG A 42 5.80 -11.11 2.56
CA ARG A 42 7.04 -11.01 1.78
C ARG A 42 7.02 -9.78 0.91
N VAL A 43 7.92 -8.85 1.22
CA VAL A 43 8.17 -7.66 0.40
C VAL A 43 9.44 -7.87 -0.39
N ARG A 44 9.42 -7.53 -1.67
CA ARG A 44 10.55 -7.58 -2.59
C ARG A 44 10.65 -6.27 -3.37
N ASN A 45 11.82 -6.05 -3.95
CA ASN A 45 12.08 -4.96 -4.88
C ASN A 45 12.65 -5.50 -6.21
N GLY A 46 12.26 -6.70 -6.61
CA GLY A 46 12.72 -7.37 -7.82
C GLY A 46 12.13 -6.73 -9.08
N SER A 47 10.83 -6.43 -9.06
CA SER A 47 10.10 -5.85 -10.20
C SER A 47 9.96 -4.33 -10.14
N GLY A 48 10.57 -3.68 -9.14
CA GLY A 48 10.46 -2.25 -8.90
C GLY A 48 10.71 -1.90 -7.45
N ARG A 49 10.71 -0.61 -7.09
CA ARG A 49 10.88 -0.19 -5.70
C ARG A 49 9.55 -0.19 -4.96
N THR A 50 9.40 -1.04 -3.95
CA THR A 50 8.24 -0.99 -3.06
C THR A 50 8.29 0.23 -2.14
N ALA A 51 7.22 1.02 -2.13
CA ALA A 51 7.09 2.22 -1.31
C ALA A 51 5.69 2.33 -0.69
N LEU A 52 5.64 2.49 0.63
CA LEU A 52 4.41 2.64 1.41
C LEU A 52 4.41 4.04 2.03
N LEU A 53 3.53 4.90 1.55
CA LEU A 53 3.51 6.32 1.88
C LEU A 53 2.18 6.64 2.58
N THR A 54 2.28 7.33 3.71
CA THR A 54 1.11 7.88 4.41
C THR A 54 1.14 9.40 4.35
N PHE A 55 -0.03 10.03 4.27
CA PHE A 55 -0.15 11.49 4.08
C PHE A 55 -0.96 12.18 5.18
N ALA A 56 -1.58 11.43 6.09
CA ALA A 56 -2.27 11.96 7.27
C ALA A 56 -1.93 11.10 8.50
N SER A 57 -2.03 11.68 9.70
CA SER A 57 -1.70 10.98 10.97
C SER A 57 -2.69 9.85 11.28
N ASP A 58 -3.93 9.97 10.82
CA ASP A 58 -4.96 8.94 10.88
C ASP A 58 -4.86 7.91 9.75
N ALA A 59 -3.97 8.11 8.78
CA ALA A 59 -3.85 7.23 7.63
C ALA A 59 -3.23 5.87 8.00
N ARG A 60 -3.76 4.81 7.39
CA ARG A 60 -3.32 3.42 7.61
C ARG A 60 -3.12 2.67 6.31
N ILE A 61 -2.09 1.83 6.29
CA ILE A 61 -1.91 0.77 5.30
C ILE A 61 -1.84 -0.53 6.08
N ASP A 62 -2.87 -1.35 5.96
CA ASP A 62 -3.00 -2.59 6.71
C ASP A 62 -2.88 -3.77 5.74
N ILE A 63 -1.77 -4.50 5.88
CA ILE A 63 -1.41 -5.65 5.04
C ILE A 63 -1.69 -6.92 5.84
N GLY A 64 -2.55 -7.79 5.30
CA GLY A 64 -2.92 -9.07 5.89
C GLY A 64 -1.79 -10.11 5.94
N ASP A 65 -2.16 -11.34 6.24
CA ASP A 65 -1.23 -12.47 6.34
C ASP A 65 -0.84 -13.00 4.96
N ARG A 66 0.40 -13.47 4.81
CA ARG A 66 0.91 -14.16 3.61
C ARG A 66 0.83 -13.35 2.31
N VAL A 67 0.72 -12.02 2.41
CA VAL A 67 0.73 -11.13 1.25
C VAL A 67 2.11 -11.08 0.62
N GLU A 68 2.16 -11.10 -0.71
CA GLU A 68 3.37 -10.87 -1.48
C GLU A 68 3.33 -9.52 -2.19
N ILE A 69 4.37 -8.70 -2.01
CA ILE A 69 4.49 -7.38 -2.64
C ILE A 69 5.82 -7.31 -3.37
N ASP A 70 5.80 -7.04 -4.67
CA ASP A 70 7.01 -6.83 -5.46
C ASP A 70 6.91 -5.60 -6.36
N GLY A 71 7.44 -4.48 -5.87
CA GLY A 71 7.53 -3.23 -6.61
C GLY A 71 6.31 -2.31 -6.52
N ALA A 72 5.39 -2.54 -5.59
CA ALA A 72 4.15 -1.75 -5.47
C ALA A 72 4.35 -0.39 -4.77
N GLY A 73 3.60 0.61 -5.21
CA GLY A 73 3.44 1.89 -4.52
C GLY A 73 2.07 1.98 -3.86
N LEU A 74 2.01 2.06 -2.53
CA LEU A 74 0.76 2.29 -1.79
C LEU A 74 0.82 3.68 -1.15
N MET A 75 -0.18 4.52 -1.43
CA MET A 75 -0.23 5.91 -1.02
C MET A 75 -1.55 6.19 -0.29
N ALA A 76 -1.49 6.19 1.03
CA ALA A 76 -2.66 6.34 1.91
C ALA A 76 -2.73 7.75 2.53
N ALA A 77 -3.76 8.51 2.20
CA ALA A 77 -4.26 9.60 3.02
C ALA A 77 -5.40 9.15 3.94
N SER A 78 -6.12 8.05 3.66
CA SER A 78 -7.14 7.44 4.51
C SER A 78 -6.74 6.00 4.90
N VAL A 79 -7.41 4.98 4.38
CA VAL A 79 -7.12 3.57 4.68
C VAL A 79 -6.94 2.78 3.40
N ILE A 80 -5.84 2.02 3.29
CA ILE A 80 -5.65 0.98 2.29
C ILE A 80 -5.56 -0.36 3.02
N GLU A 81 -6.52 -1.25 2.76
CA GLU A 81 -6.58 -2.60 3.34
C GLU A 81 -6.22 -3.62 2.26
N VAL A 82 -5.27 -4.51 2.55
CA VAL A 82 -4.89 -5.62 1.67
C VAL A 82 -5.16 -6.94 2.40
N GLY A 83 -6.09 -7.73 1.88
CA GLY A 83 -6.48 -9.00 2.47
C GLY A 83 -5.40 -10.08 2.37
N ASP A 84 -5.58 -11.14 3.14
CA ASP A 84 -4.64 -12.25 3.22
C ASP A 84 -4.37 -12.88 1.84
N ASP A 85 -3.18 -13.48 1.67
CA ASP A 85 -2.78 -14.21 0.46
C ASP A 85 -2.86 -13.38 -0.85
N ALA A 86 -3.04 -12.07 -0.77
CA ALA A 86 -3.06 -11.20 -1.93
C ALA A 86 -1.65 -11.03 -2.51
N ILE A 87 -1.59 -10.77 -3.82
CA ILE A 87 -0.35 -10.54 -4.54
C ILE A 87 -0.40 -9.16 -5.20
N LEU A 88 0.56 -8.31 -4.87
CA LEU A 88 0.74 -6.99 -5.48
C LEU A 88 2.03 -6.97 -6.30
N GLY A 89 1.89 -6.91 -7.62
CA GLY A 89 3.00 -6.65 -8.53
C GLY A 89 3.45 -5.19 -8.51
N PRO A 90 4.20 -4.72 -9.52
CA PRO A 90 4.62 -3.33 -9.62
C PRO A 90 3.46 -2.42 -10.04
N CYS A 91 2.49 -2.24 -9.13
CA CYS A 91 1.26 -1.48 -9.30
C CYS A 91 1.24 -0.22 -8.42
N LEU A 92 0.24 0.62 -8.63
CA LEU A 92 -0.01 1.82 -7.84
C LEU A 92 -1.39 1.73 -7.16
N VAL A 93 -1.46 2.01 -5.87
CA VAL A 93 -2.71 2.08 -5.09
C VAL A 93 -2.75 3.43 -4.38
N VAL A 94 -3.71 4.29 -4.72
CA VAL A 94 -3.79 5.66 -4.19
C VAL A 94 -5.21 5.99 -3.75
N ASP A 95 -5.39 6.25 -2.47
CA ASP A 95 -6.70 6.48 -1.86
C ASP A 95 -7.10 7.96 -1.74
N THR A 96 -6.38 8.84 -2.45
CA THR A 96 -6.53 10.30 -2.42
C THR A 96 -6.27 10.93 -3.78
N ASP A 97 -6.93 12.05 -4.06
CA ASP A 97 -6.64 12.85 -5.27
C ASP A 97 -5.40 13.75 -5.10
N PHE A 98 -4.85 13.86 -3.88
CA PHE A 98 -3.80 14.80 -3.44
C PHE A 98 -4.11 16.29 -3.58
N HIS A 99 -4.97 16.65 -4.52
CA HIS A 99 -5.44 18.00 -4.78
C HIS A 99 -6.96 17.97 -4.94
N ALA A 100 -7.62 19.09 -4.63
CA ALA A 100 -9.00 19.27 -5.02
C ALA A 100 -9.15 19.12 -6.56
N VAL A 101 -10.28 18.55 -6.98
CA VAL A 101 -10.61 18.33 -8.39
C VAL A 101 -11.71 19.32 -8.80
N GLY A 102 -11.71 19.72 -10.08
CA GLY A 102 -12.70 20.66 -10.61
C GLY A 102 -12.42 22.12 -10.23
N PRO A 103 -13.44 22.99 -10.29
CA PRO A 103 -13.27 24.44 -10.05
C PRO A 103 -12.66 24.77 -8.68
N ALA A 104 -12.96 23.96 -7.66
CA ALA A 104 -12.41 24.10 -6.30
C ALA A 104 -10.88 24.05 -6.26
N ARG A 105 -10.20 23.43 -7.25
CA ARG A 105 -8.73 23.40 -7.32
C ARG A 105 -8.08 24.79 -7.37
N ARG A 106 -8.82 25.81 -7.84
CA ARG A 106 -8.33 27.20 -7.91
C ARG A 106 -8.37 27.91 -6.54
N GLN A 107 -9.06 27.34 -5.56
CA GLN A 107 -9.11 27.87 -4.21
C GLN A 107 -7.89 27.37 -3.43
N GLU A 108 -7.16 28.31 -2.84
CA GLU A 108 -6.06 27.97 -1.94
C GLU A 108 -6.58 27.18 -0.73
N GLY A 109 -5.88 26.10 -0.37
CA GLY A 109 -6.26 25.24 0.74
C GLY A 109 -7.47 24.34 0.49
N ALA A 110 -8.01 24.27 -0.73
CA ALA A 110 -9.14 23.40 -1.04
C ALA A 110 -8.82 21.92 -0.68
N PRO A 111 -9.67 21.25 0.11
CA PRO A 111 -9.38 19.92 0.60
C PRO A 111 -9.39 18.90 -0.55
N ALA A 112 -8.39 18.03 -0.58
CA ALA A 112 -8.39 16.86 -1.44
C ALA A 112 -9.37 15.80 -0.92
N THR A 113 -10.02 15.08 -1.83
CA THR A 113 -10.87 13.96 -1.40
C THR A 113 -10.03 12.70 -1.19
N ARG A 114 -10.36 11.94 -0.15
CA ARG A 114 -9.78 10.64 0.17
C ARG A 114 -10.89 9.64 0.47
N ARG A 115 -10.77 8.41 -0.03
CA ARG A 115 -11.73 7.33 0.19
C ARG A 115 -10.98 6.00 0.31
N PRO A 116 -11.34 5.15 1.28
CA PRO A 116 -10.59 3.93 1.54
C PRO A 116 -10.58 2.99 0.33
N ILE A 117 -9.52 2.20 0.21
CA ILE A 117 -9.38 1.14 -0.79
C ILE A 117 -9.30 -0.21 -0.09
N ARG A 118 -9.98 -1.22 -0.64
CA ARG A 118 -9.91 -2.60 -0.19
C ARG A 118 -9.44 -3.50 -1.31
N ILE A 119 -8.38 -4.25 -1.06
CA ILE A 119 -7.92 -5.35 -1.91
C ILE A 119 -8.30 -6.65 -1.23
N GLY A 120 -9.17 -7.45 -1.83
CA GLY A 120 -9.69 -8.68 -1.24
C GLY A 120 -8.63 -9.75 -1.00
N ARG A 121 -8.97 -10.73 -0.15
CA ARG A 121 -8.16 -11.93 0.08
C ARG A 121 -7.91 -12.65 -1.25
N THR A 122 -6.72 -13.22 -1.43
CA THR A 122 -6.29 -13.93 -2.66
C THR A 122 -6.38 -13.11 -3.96
N ALA A 123 -6.63 -11.80 -3.89
CA ALA A 123 -6.67 -10.95 -5.07
C ALA A 123 -5.26 -10.75 -5.64
N TRP A 124 -5.17 -10.62 -6.95
CA TRP A 124 -3.90 -10.39 -7.64
C TRP A 124 -3.97 -9.09 -8.45
N VAL A 125 -3.20 -8.09 -8.00
CA VAL A 125 -3.03 -6.83 -8.74
C VAL A 125 -1.72 -6.90 -9.52
N GLN A 126 -1.83 -6.99 -10.85
CA GLN A 126 -0.69 -7.13 -11.73
C GLN A 126 0.05 -5.80 -11.98
N GLY A 127 1.22 -5.90 -12.62
CA GLY A 127 2.09 -4.76 -12.90
C GLY A 127 1.41 -3.67 -13.72
N LYS A 128 1.84 -2.43 -13.50
CA LYS A 128 1.33 -1.21 -14.13
C LYS A 128 -0.17 -0.94 -13.92
N ALA A 129 -0.87 -1.74 -13.13
CA ALA A 129 -2.24 -1.43 -12.72
C ALA A 129 -2.25 -0.25 -11.74
N THR A 130 -3.32 0.55 -11.77
CA THR A 130 -3.58 1.65 -10.84
C THR A 130 -4.96 1.49 -10.23
N ILE A 131 -5.03 1.45 -8.90
CA ILE A 131 -6.28 1.38 -8.12
C ILE A 131 -6.50 2.73 -7.44
N LEU A 132 -7.61 3.39 -7.76
CA LEU A 132 -7.94 4.71 -7.21
C LEU A 132 -8.88 4.63 -5.99
N LYS A 133 -8.96 5.77 -5.30
CA LYS A 133 -9.73 5.95 -4.06
C LYS A 133 -11.17 5.41 -4.16
N GLY A 134 -11.62 4.72 -3.12
CA GLY A 134 -12.98 4.19 -3.03
C GLY A 134 -13.19 2.85 -3.74
N VAL A 135 -12.20 2.32 -4.47
CA VAL A 135 -12.30 1.01 -5.11
C VAL A 135 -12.25 -0.11 -4.08
N SER A 136 -13.10 -1.12 -4.27
CA SER A 136 -13.03 -2.41 -3.58
C SER A 136 -12.80 -3.50 -4.62
N VAL A 137 -11.60 -4.09 -4.62
CA VAL A 137 -11.27 -5.27 -5.43
C VAL A 137 -11.77 -6.50 -4.70
N GLY A 138 -12.64 -7.28 -5.37
CA GLY A 138 -13.24 -8.48 -4.79
C GLY A 138 -12.23 -9.56 -4.40
N GLU A 139 -12.64 -10.45 -3.51
CA GLU A 139 -11.87 -11.65 -3.18
C GLU A 139 -11.58 -12.48 -4.45
N GLY A 140 -10.34 -12.96 -4.59
CA GLY A 140 -9.90 -13.79 -5.70
C GLY A 140 -9.85 -13.08 -7.07
N ALA A 141 -10.17 -11.78 -7.11
CA ALA A 141 -10.16 -11.03 -8.36
C ALA A 141 -8.75 -10.83 -8.88
N VAL A 142 -8.60 -10.83 -10.21
CA VAL A 142 -7.34 -10.52 -10.89
C VAL A 142 -7.49 -9.20 -11.62
N VAL A 143 -6.78 -8.17 -11.15
CA VAL A 143 -6.66 -6.90 -11.86
C VAL A 143 -5.50 -7.02 -12.84
N ARG A 144 -5.84 -7.05 -14.13
CA ARG A 144 -4.89 -7.30 -15.21
C ARG A 144 -3.91 -6.13 -15.40
N TRP A 145 -2.78 -6.48 -16.00
CA TRP A 145 -1.68 -5.57 -16.28
C TRP A 145 -2.14 -4.28 -16.97
N GLY A 146 -1.71 -3.12 -16.43
CA GLY A 146 -2.01 -1.81 -17.02
C GLY A 146 -3.44 -1.29 -16.81
N ALA A 147 -4.29 -1.99 -16.05
CA ALA A 147 -5.64 -1.52 -15.76
C ALA A 147 -5.65 -0.22 -14.93
N LEU A 148 -6.63 0.66 -15.20
CA LEU A 148 -7.01 1.76 -14.33
C LEU A 148 -8.39 1.44 -13.76
N VAL A 149 -8.49 1.36 -12.44
CA VAL A 149 -9.70 0.96 -11.70
C VAL A 149 -10.15 2.10 -10.80
#